data_AF-A0A850AQK7-F1
#
_entry.id   AF-A0A850AQK7-F1
#
_cell.length_a   1.000
_cell.length_b   1.000
_cell.length_c   1.000
_cell.angle_alpha   90.00
_cell.angle_beta   90.00
_cell.angle_gamma   90.00
#
_symmetry.space_group_name_H-M   'P 1'
#
loop_
_entity.id
_entity.type
_entity.pdbx_description
1 polymer ?
#
loop_
_entity_poly.entity_id
_entity_poly.type
_entity_poly.pdbx_seq_one_letter_code
_entity_poly.pdbx_strand_id
1 'polypeptide(L)'
;MVKPSTEQRLDSLTVKVEELAEAQKRTEQRLDSLTVKVEELAEAQKRTEQRVEELAAAQKRTETRVEELAEAQKRTEKSLAALADEHKETRRQLGGLSATVGYTLENEAYKALPALLEQDFQIKIRGRLDRDYIPDNTGNEIEVNILGRAEQNGKEILIVGESKSQLSRNDVDTFIRKKLKRLQGVHPHLFPILVTHMVSDSKVKKYAEGKGIALYKSSQF
;
A
#
# COMPACT_ATOMS: atom_id res chain seq x y z
N MET A 1 -24.10 116.45 27.87
CA MET A 1 -23.30 115.63 28.81
C MET A 1 -23.81 114.20 28.75
N VAL A 2 -23.19 113.38 27.91
CA VAL A 2 -23.36 111.93 27.94
C VAL A 2 -22.61 111.44 29.20
N LYS A 3 -23.24 110.59 30.02
CA LYS A 3 -22.68 110.17 31.31
C LYS A 3 -21.49 109.23 31.09
N PRO A 4 -20.40 109.30 31.87
CA PRO A 4 -19.20 108.43 31.75
C PRO A 4 -19.46 106.92 31.77
N SER A 5 -20.66 106.49 32.19
CA SER A 5 -21.11 105.09 32.18
C SER A 5 -21.38 104.52 30.78
N THR A 6 -21.70 105.33 29.77
CA THR A 6 -21.99 104.82 28.41
C THR A 6 -20.73 104.57 27.57
N GLU A 7 -19.69 105.39 27.73
CA GLU A 7 -18.39 105.18 27.07
C GLU A 7 -17.72 103.90 27.60
N GLN A 8 -17.71 103.71 28.92
CA GLN A 8 -17.20 102.48 29.54
C GLN A 8 -17.94 101.21 29.07
N ARG A 9 -19.25 101.30 28.78
CA ARG A 9 -20.03 100.19 28.22
C ARG A 9 -19.70 99.93 26.75
N LEU A 10 -19.38 100.97 25.98
CA LEU A 10 -18.94 100.83 24.59
C LEU A 10 -17.55 100.20 24.54
N ASP A 11 -16.60 100.65 25.36
CA ASP A 11 -15.26 100.07 25.43
C ASP A 11 -15.30 98.58 25.85
N SER A 12 -16.12 98.25 26.87
CA SER A 12 -16.32 96.86 27.28
C SER A 12 -16.98 96.01 26.19
N LEU A 13 -17.88 96.59 25.39
CA LEU A 13 -18.50 95.88 24.27
C LEU A 13 -17.49 95.65 23.14
N THR A 14 -16.65 96.63 22.82
CA THR A 14 -15.57 96.50 21.83
C THR A 14 -14.64 95.35 22.17
N VAL A 15 -14.17 95.27 23.42
CA VAL A 15 -13.32 94.16 23.88
C VAL A 15 -14.00 92.80 23.72
N LYS A 16 -15.29 92.68 24.12
CA LYS A 16 -16.04 91.42 23.95
C LYS A 16 -16.23 91.04 22.48
N VAL A 17 -16.40 92.02 21.58
CA VAL A 17 -16.52 91.77 20.14
C VAL A 17 -15.18 91.28 19.57
N GLU A 18 -14.05 91.86 20.01
CA GLU A 18 -12.71 91.39 19.64
C GLU A 18 -12.45 89.96 20.14
N GLU A 19 -12.78 89.64 21.39
CA GLU A 19 -12.68 88.28 21.95
C GLU A 19 -13.54 87.27 21.18
N LEU A 20 -14.77 87.65 20.79
CA LEU A 20 -15.64 86.82 19.96
C LEU A 20 -15.08 86.61 18.56
N ALA A 21 -14.49 87.64 17.95
CA ALA A 21 -13.85 87.53 16.64
C ALA A 21 -12.63 86.58 16.68
N GLU A 22 -11.82 86.64 17.73
CA GLU A 22 -10.72 85.68 17.92
C GLU A 22 -11.22 84.25 18.16
N ALA A 23 -12.26 84.07 18.98
CA ALA A 23 -12.87 82.77 19.21
C ALA A 23 -13.48 82.18 17.93
N GLN A 24 -14.10 83.02 17.10
CA GLN A 24 -14.62 82.63 15.79
C GLN A 24 -13.48 82.18 14.86
N LYS A 25 -12.40 82.96 14.75
CA LYS A 25 -11.23 82.61 13.93
C LYS A 25 -10.60 81.28 14.36
N ARG A 26 -10.50 81.03 15.67
CA ARG A 26 -10.01 79.76 16.21
C ARG A 26 -10.97 78.60 15.89
N THR A 27 -12.26 78.85 15.83
CA THR A 27 -13.27 77.85 15.46
C THR A 27 -13.18 77.51 13.97
N GLU A 28 -13.06 78.50 13.10
CA GLU A 28 -12.85 78.31 11.65
C GLU A 28 -11.60 77.46 11.39
N GLN A 29 -10.47 77.77 12.04
CA GLN A 29 -9.25 76.95 11.92
C GLN A 29 -9.44 75.49 12.37
N ARG A 30 -10.25 75.25 13.42
CA ARG A 30 -10.57 73.88 13.87
C ARG A 30 -11.48 73.16 12.88
N LEU A 31 -12.41 73.87 12.25
CA LEU A 31 -13.29 73.33 11.21
C LEU A 31 -12.50 72.98 9.95
N ASP A 32 -11.54 73.81 9.54
CA ASP A 32 -10.66 73.51 8.41
C ASP A 32 -9.83 72.25 8.68
N SER A 33 -9.23 72.15 9.88
CA SER A 33 -8.49 70.95 10.29
C SER A 33 -9.37 69.70 10.37
N LEU A 34 -10.62 69.83 10.80
CA LEU A 34 -11.56 68.73 10.85
C LEU A 34 -11.95 68.28 9.43
N THR A 35 -12.18 69.22 8.51
CA THR A 35 -12.49 68.94 7.11
C THR A 35 -11.39 68.10 6.47
N VAL A 36 -10.12 68.49 6.62
CA VAL A 36 -8.98 67.72 6.12
C VAL A 36 -8.95 66.29 6.68
N LYS A 37 -9.16 66.12 8.00
CA LYS A 37 -9.20 64.78 8.61
C LYS A 37 -10.35 63.92 8.10
N VAL A 38 -11.50 64.52 7.82
CA VAL A 38 -12.65 63.79 7.26
C VAL A 38 -12.37 63.34 5.83
N GLU A 39 -11.70 64.16 5.02
CA GLU A 39 -11.26 63.79 3.67
C GLU A 39 -10.23 62.64 3.71
N GLU A 40 -9.23 62.72 4.58
CA GLU A 40 -8.24 61.64 4.79
C GLU A 40 -8.90 60.32 5.22
N LEU A 41 -9.89 60.39 6.12
CA LEU A 41 -10.65 59.22 6.56
C LEU A 41 -11.49 58.63 5.42
N ALA A 42 -12.12 59.47 4.60
CA ALA A 42 -12.89 59.02 3.45
C ALA A 42 -12.00 58.30 2.41
N GLU A 43 -10.79 58.81 2.16
CA GLU A 43 -9.81 58.13 1.31
C GLU A 43 -9.33 56.81 1.90
N ALA A 44 -9.03 56.79 3.20
CA ALA A 44 -8.61 55.57 3.90
C ALA A 44 -9.71 54.51 3.89
N GLN A 45 -10.97 54.91 4.05
CA GLN A 45 -12.13 54.02 3.94
C GLN A 45 -12.24 53.45 2.53
N LYS A 46 -12.15 54.29 1.49
CA LYS A 46 -12.20 53.83 0.09
C LYS A 46 -11.09 52.82 -0.24
N ARG A 47 -9.86 53.06 0.23
CA ARG A 47 -8.74 52.10 0.08
C ARG A 47 -8.99 50.79 0.82
N THR A 48 -9.66 50.86 1.97
CA THR A 48 -10.02 49.66 2.74
C THR A 48 -11.09 48.85 2.04
N GLU A 49 -12.14 49.49 1.51
CA GLU A 49 -13.19 48.85 0.72
C GLU A 49 -12.60 48.12 -0.50
N GLN A 50 -11.69 48.77 -1.23
CA GLN A 50 -10.98 48.15 -2.36
C GLN A 50 -10.19 46.90 -1.94
N ARG A 51 -9.44 46.96 -0.82
CA ARG A 51 -8.70 45.79 -0.31
C ARG A 51 -9.63 44.66 0.12
N VAL A 52 -10.79 44.97 0.69
CA VAL A 52 -11.80 43.97 1.09
C VAL A 52 -12.40 43.29 -0.15
N GLU A 53 -12.70 44.04 -1.22
CA GLU A 53 -13.16 43.47 -2.48
C GLU A 53 -12.11 42.55 -3.13
N GLU A 54 -10.84 42.95 -3.14
CA GLU A 54 -9.73 42.13 -3.64
C GLU A 54 -9.58 40.83 -2.83
N LEU A 55 -9.68 40.91 -1.50
CA LEU A 55 -9.64 39.73 -0.62
C LEU A 55 -10.82 38.81 -0.86
N ALA A 56 -12.04 39.33 -1.01
CA ALA A 56 -13.22 38.52 -1.31
C ALA A 56 -13.07 37.80 -2.66
N ALA A 57 -12.53 38.47 -3.68
CA ALA A 57 -12.25 37.86 -4.97
C ALA A 57 -11.16 36.77 -4.89
N ALA A 58 -10.10 36.99 -4.11
CA ALA A 58 -9.04 36.00 -3.87
C ALA A 58 -9.56 34.78 -3.10
N GLN A 59 -10.42 34.99 -2.10
CA GLN A 59 -11.08 33.92 -1.36
C GLN A 59 -11.96 33.08 -2.29
N LYS A 60 -12.81 33.70 -3.11
CA LYS A 60 -13.66 32.98 -4.08
C LYS A 60 -12.83 32.13 -5.06
N ARG A 61 -11.71 32.66 -5.57
CA ARG A 61 -10.78 31.89 -6.43
C ARG A 61 -10.17 30.70 -5.70
N THR A 62 -9.91 30.85 -4.41
CA THR A 62 -9.34 29.78 -3.58
C THR A 62 -10.37 28.69 -3.32
N GLU A 63 -11.61 29.05 -3.00
CA GLU A 63 -12.73 28.12 -2.83
C GLU A 63 -12.94 27.28 -4.10
N THR A 64 -12.96 27.90 -5.28
CA THR A 64 -13.05 27.17 -6.56
C THR A 64 -11.90 26.18 -6.75
N ARG A 65 -10.65 26.58 -6.47
CA ARG A 65 -9.49 25.68 -6.57
C ARG A 65 -9.57 24.51 -5.60
N VAL A 66 -10.09 24.73 -4.40
CA VAL A 66 -10.27 23.67 -3.39
C VAL A 66 -11.34 22.67 -3.85
N GLU A 67 -12.44 23.13 -4.44
CA GLU A 67 -13.46 22.27 -5.03
C GLU A 67 -12.89 21.43 -6.19
N GLU A 68 -12.14 22.05 -7.12
CA GLU A 68 -11.48 21.34 -8.22
C GLU A 68 -10.50 20.26 -7.71
N LEU A 69 -9.73 20.58 -6.66
CA LEU A 69 -8.82 19.62 -6.03
C LEU A 69 -9.58 18.46 -5.38
N ALA A 70 -10.69 18.73 -4.70
CA ALA A 70 -11.51 17.69 -4.09
C ALA A 70 -12.11 16.74 -5.15
N GLU A 71 -12.56 17.27 -6.30
CA GLU A 71 -13.03 16.45 -7.40
C GLU A 71 -11.90 15.60 -8.04
N ALA A 72 -10.72 16.19 -8.24
CA ALA A 72 -9.55 15.48 -8.74
C ALA A 72 -9.11 14.35 -7.79
N GLN A 73 -9.15 14.60 -6.48
CA GLN A 73 -8.88 13.59 -5.46
C GLN A 73 -9.90 12.44 -5.55
N LYS A 74 -11.20 12.75 -5.61
CA LYS A 74 -12.27 11.74 -5.74
C LYS A 74 -12.11 10.87 -7.00
N ARG A 75 -11.68 11.45 -8.12
CA ARG A 75 -11.37 10.70 -9.36
C ARG A 75 -10.17 9.78 -9.19
N THR A 76 -9.14 10.26 -8.51
CA THR A 76 -7.93 9.47 -8.20
C THR A 76 -8.27 8.29 -7.30
N GLU A 77 -9.04 8.50 -6.23
CA GLU A 77 -9.48 7.44 -5.32
C GLU A 77 -10.26 6.34 -6.03
N LYS A 78 -11.20 6.72 -6.91
CA LYS A 78 -11.94 5.73 -7.73
C LYS A 78 -11.03 4.92 -8.63
N SER A 79 -10.06 5.57 -9.28
CA SER A 79 -9.12 4.89 -10.19
C SER A 79 -8.22 3.92 -9.42
N LEU A 80 -7.78 4.32 -8.21
CA LEU A 80 -6.98 3.47 -7.35
C LEU A 80 -7.76 2.25 -6.84
N ALA A 81 -9.05 2.41 -6.50
CA ALA A 81 -9.91 1.31 -6.11
C ALA A 81 -10.09 0.29 -7.26
N ALA A 82 -10.36 0.77 -8.48
CA ALA A 82 -10.47 -0.10 -9.66
C ALA A 82 -9.17 -0.87 -9.93
N LEU A 83 -8.02 -0.20 -9.83
CA LEU A 83 -6.70 -0.84 -9.99
C LEU A 83 -6.46 -1.91 -8.92
N ALA A 84 -6.86 -1.66 -7.67
CA ALA A 84 -6.71 -2.62 -6.59
C ALA A 84 -7.55 -3.90 -6.84
N ASP A 85 -8.75 -3.75 -7.39
CA ASP A 85 -9.62 -4.87 -7.76
C ASP A 85 -9.07 -5.66 -8.95
N GLU A 86 -8.61 -4.98 -10.00
CA GLU A 86 -7.93 -5.63 -11.14
C GLU A 86 -6.68 -6.38 -10.70
N HIS A 87 -5.90 -5.82 -9.77
CA HIS A 87 -4.72 -6.49 -9.21
C HIS A 87 -5.09 -7.71 -8.36
N LYS A 88 -6.22 -7.67 -7.64
CA LYS A 88 -6.75 -8.85 -6.93
C LYS A 88 -7.14 -9.96 -7.90
N GLU A 89 -7.81 -9.62 -8.99
CA GLU A 89 -8.21 -10.59 -10.02
C GLU A 89 -6.99 -11.18 -10.75
N THR A 90 -6.00 -10.35 -11.09
CA THR A 90 -4.73 -10.81 -11.66
C THR A 90 -4.03 -11.82 -10.75
N ARG A 91 -3.96 -11.55 -9.44
CA ARG A 91 -3.40 -12.49 -8.46
C ARG A 91 -4.16 -13.82 -8.41
N ARG A 92 -5.50 -13.79 -8.53
CA ARG A 92 -6.33 -14.99 -8.59
C ARG A 92 -6.03 -15.82 -9.83
N GLN A 93 -5.95 -15.18 -11.00
CA GLN A 93 -5.62 -15.85 -12.26
C GLN A 93 -4.21 -16.45 -12.25
N LEU A 94 -3.21 -15.70 -11.77
CA LEU A 94 -1.85 -16.20 -11.59
C LEU A 94 -1.80 -17.39 -10.62
N GLY A 95 -2.60 -17.38 -9.55
CA GLY A 95 -2.75 -18.52 -8.65
C GLY A 95 -3.31 -19.76 -9.37
N GLY A 96 -4.34 -19.57 -10.20
CA GLY A 96 -4.90 -20.64 -11.04
C GLY A 96 -3.89 -21.22 -12.02
N LEU A 97 -3.15 -20.38 -12.73
CA LEU A 97 -2.10 -20.82 -13.66
C LEU A 97 -0.96 -21.55 -12.95
N SER A 98 -0.53 -21.08 -11.77
CA SER A 98 0.48 -21.77 -10.97
C SER A 98 0.02 -23.16 -10.54
N ALA A 99 -1.27 -23.34 -10.26
CA ALA A 99 -1.83 -24.66 -9.96
C ALA A 99 -1.81 -25.57 -11.20
N THR A 100 -2.20 -25.07 -12.38
CA THR A 100 -2.14 -25.85 -13.63
C THR A 100 -0.74 -26.30 -13.98
N VAL A 101 0.27 -25.42 -13.83
CA VAL A 101 1.69 -25.79 -14.05
C VAL A 101 2.12 -26.86 -13.04
N GLY A 102 1.72 -26.73 -11.77
CA GLY A 102 1.96 -27.75 -10.74
C GLY A 102 1.36 -29.11 -11.10
N TYR A 103 0.08 -29.16 -11.48
CA TYR A 103 -0.59 -30.41 -11.87
C TYR A 103 0.02 -31.04 -13.12
N THR A 104 0.46 -30.22 -14.08
CA THR A 104 1.12 -30.74 -15.29
C THR A 104 2.44 -31.42 -14.93
N LEU A 105 3.25 -30.78 -14.09
CA LEU A 105 4.51 -31.34 -13.58
C LEU A 105 4.29 -32.62 -12.78
N GLU A 106 3.26 -32.69 -11.93
CA GLU A 106 2.89 -33.91 -11.19
C GLU A 106 2.50 -35.04 -12.14
N ASN A 107 1.66 -34.76 -13.14
CA ASN A 107 1.20 -35.77 -14.08
C ASN A 107 2.33 -36.32 -14.96
N GLU A 108 3.28 -35.49 -15.36
CA GLU A 108 4.49 -35.93 -16.06
C GLU A 108 5.37 -36.79 -15.15
N ALA A 109 5.53 -36.39 -13.89
CA ALA A 109 6.29 -37.16 -12.91
C ALA A 109 5.69 -38.54 -12.66
N TYR A 110 4.36 -38.69 -12.52
CA TYR A 110 3.75 -40.01 -12.32
C TYR A 110 4.07 -40.99 -13.46
N LYS A 111 4.22 -40.49 -14.69
CA LYS A 111 4.53 -41.30 -15.87
C LYS A 111 6.02 -41.68 -15.94
N ALA A 112 6.90 -40.74 -15.62
CA ALA A 112 8.34 -40.92 -15.81
C ALA A 112 9.04 -41.57 -14.59
N LEU A 113 8.59 -41.26 -13.37
CA LEU A 113 9.26 -41.70 -12.14
C LEU A 113 9.40 -43.22 -11.99
N PRO A 114 8.43 -44.08 -12.39
CA PRO A 114 8.61 -45.52 -12.27
C PRO A 114 9.87 -46.03 -12.99
N ALA A 115 10.11 -45.58 -14.22
CA ALA A 115 11.28 -45.98 -15.01
C ALA A 115 12.59 -45.38 -14.45
N LEU A 116 12.56 -44.09 -14.09
CA LEU A 116 13.72 -43.39 -13.53
C LEU A 116 14.15 -43.99 -12.18
N LEU A 117 13.20 -44.30 -11.29
CA LEU A 117 13.48 -44.89 -10.00
C LEU A 117 14.00 -46.32 -10.08
N GLU A 118 13.51 -47.09 -11.06
CA GLU A 118 14.04 -48.44 -11.31
C GLU A 118 15.49 -48.36 -11.84
N GLN A 119 15.77 -47.44 -12.76
CA GLN A 119 17.11 -47.25 -13.32
C GLN A 119 18.11 -46.75 -12.27
N ASP A 120 17.75 -45.69 -11.54
CA ASP A 120 18.71 -44.96 -10.71
C ASP A 120 18.88 -45.61 -9.32
N PHE A 121 17.83 -46.26 -8.81
CA PHE A 121 17.78 -46.74 -7.42
C PHE A 121 17.32 -48.21 -7.27
N GLN A 122 17.04 -48.91 -8.38
CA GLN A 122 16.47 -50.27 -8.36
C GLN A 122 15.16 -50.35 -7.55
N ILE A 123 14.38 -49.27 -7.62
CA ILE A 123 13.09 -49.15 -6.94
C ILE A 123 11.98 -49.47 -7.94
N LYS A 124 11.17 -50.50 -7.62
CA LYS A 124 10.01 -50.88 -8.42
C LYS A 124 8.73 -50.37 -7.78
N ILE A 125 8.01 -49.49 -8.46
CA ILE A 125 6.71 -49.00 -7.99
C ILE A 125 5.69 -50.15 -7.98
N ARG A 126 5.00 -50.33 -6.85
CA ARG A 126 3.89 -51.28 -6.69
C ARG A 126 2.58 -50.51 -6.82
N GLY A 127 1.91 -50.65 -7.96
CA GLY A 127 0.67 -49.93 -8.27
C GLY A 127 0.95 -48.64 -9.04
N ARG A 128 0.50 -47.50 -8.50
CA ARG A 128 0.65 -46.18 -9.13
C ARG A 128 1.20 -45.15 -8.15
N LEU A 129 1.74 -44.07 -8.70
CA LEU A 129 2.00 -42.84 -7.96
C LEU A 129 0.82 -41.91 -8.16
N ASP A 130 0.29 -41.36 -7.08
CA ASP A 130 -0.76 -40.35 -7.08
C ASP A 130 -0.61 -39.37 -5.92
N ARG A 131 -1.40 -38.29 -5.99
CA ARG A 131 -1.56 -37.34 -4.90
C ARG A 131 -2.63 -37.90 -3.95
N ASP A 132 -2.27 -38.12 -2.70
CA ASP A 132 -3.17 -38.66 -1.70
C ASP A 132 -2.80 -38.18 -0.29
N TYR A 133 -3.68 -38.44 0.68
CA TYR A 133 -3.50 -38.14 2.08
C TYR A 133 -2.91 -39.33 2.84
N ILE A 134 -2.05 -39.04 3.81
CA ILE A 134 -1.48 -40.04 4.69
C ILE A 134 -1.41 -39.49 6.12
N PRO A 135 -1.72 -40.30 7.15
CA PRO A 135 -1.65 -39.85 8.53
C PRO A 135 -0.20 -39.62 8.95
N ASP A 136 0.03 -38.51 9.63
CA ASP A 136 1.32 -38.22 10.27
C ASP A 136 1.47 -38.90 11.63
N ASN A 137 2.61 -38.67 12.29
CA ASN A 137 2.95 -39.21 13.61
C ASN A 137 2.08 -38.69 14.77
N THR A 138 1.15 -37.77 14.49
CA THR A 138 0.13 -37.28 15.42
C THR A 138 -1.29 -37.72 15.03
N GLY A 139 -1.44 -38.49 13.95
CA GLY A 139 -2.73 -38.93 13.41
C GLY A 139 -3.44 -37.89 12.54
N ASN A 140 -2.78 -36.79 12.17
CA ASN A 140 -3.35 -35.79 11.27
C ASN A 140 -3.05 -36.15 9.81
N GLU A 141 -4.07 -36.11 8.96
CA GLU A 141 -3.92 -36.32 7.51
C GLU A 141 -3.07 -35.21 6.87
N ILE A 142 -2.03 -35.60 6.13
CA ILE A 142 -1.23 -34.70 5.31
C ILE A 142 -1.29 -35.10 3.85
N GLU A 143 -1.59 -34.16 2.97
CA GLU A 143 -1.55 -34.38 1.52
C GLU A 143 -0.11 -34.51 1.03
N VAL A 144 0.20 -35.48 0.20
CA VAL A 144 1.51 -35.65 -0.45
C VAL A 144 1.30 -35.63 -1.95
N ASN A 145 2.10 -34.85 -2.71
CA ASN A 145 1.90 -34.75 -4.16
C ASN A 145 2.24 -36.05 -4.88
N ILE A 146 3.29 -36.73 -4.46
CA ILE A 146 3.73 -37.98 -5.08
C ILE A 146 3.81 -39.03 -3.98
N LEU A 147 2.79 -39.87 -3.88
CA LEU A 147 2.70 -40.96 -2.92
C LEU A 147 2.57 -42.29 -3.64
N GLY A 148 3.23 -43.33 -3.13
CA GLY A 148 3.00 -44.69 -3.59
C GLY A 148 3.89 -45.71 -2.93
N ARG A 149 3.44 -46.97 -2.94
CA ARG A 149 4.23 -48.09 -2.42
C ARG A 149 5.22 -48.54 -3.47
N ALA A 150 6.41 -48.93 -3.02
CA ALA A 150 7.43 -49.48 -3.90
C ALA A 150 8.21 -50.58 -3.19
N GLU A 151 9.03 -51.27 -3.95
CA GLU A 151 9.94 -52.29 -3.45
C GLU A 151 11.37 -51.90 -3.83
N GLN A 152 12.27 -52.01 -2.87
CA GLN A 152 13.70 -51.84 -3.07
C GLN A 152 14.44 -52.98 -2.36
N ASN A 153 15.25 -53.75 -3.09
CA ASN A 153 16.03 -54.85 -2.53
C ASN A 153 15.20 -55.84 -1.68
N GLY A 154 13.99 -56.19 -2.13
CA GLY A 154 13.09 -57.09 -1.41
C GLY A 154 12.37 -56.48 -0.20
N LYS A 155 12.55 -55.19 0.09
CA LYS A 155 11.86 -54.47 1.17
C LYS A 155 10.80 -53.55 0.63
N GLU A 156 9.64 -53.54 1.28
CA GLU A 156 8.60 -52.55 1.00
C GLU A 156 9.05 -51.17 1.51
N ILE A 157 8.92 -50.17 0.64
CA ILE A 157 9.22 -48.77 0.91
C ILE A 157 8.05 -47.90 0.48
N LEU A 158 7.98 -46.68 1.02
CA LEU A 158 6.98 -45.68 0.66
C LEU A 158 7.66 -44.50 -0.04
N ILE A 159 7.26 -44.25 -1.28
CA ILE A 159 7.63 -43.04 -2.00
C ILE A 159 6.85 -41.86 -1.44
N VAL A 160 7.55 -40.81 -1.05
CA VAL A 160 6.94 -39.55 -0.59
C VAL A 160 7.60 -38.42 -1.34
N GLY A 161 6.83 -37.62 -2.06
CA GLY A 161 7.39 -36.52 -2.82
C GLY A 161 6.53 -35.28 -2.98
N GLU A 162 7.21 -34.19 -3.33
CA GLU A 162 6.62 -32.87 -3.54
C GLU A 162 7.06 -32.34 -4.90
N SER A 163 6.13 -31.70 -5.61
CA SER A 163 6.39 -31.09 -6.91
C SER A 163 6.49 -29.56 -6.75
N LYS A 164 7.44 -28.94 -7.43
CA LYS A 164 7.60 -27.49 -7.40
C LYS A 164 8.16 -26.97 -8.72
N SER A 165 7.45 -26.05 -9.40
CA SER A 165 7.90 -25.48 -10.68
C SER A 165 9.33 -24.94 -10.61
N GLN A 166 9.65 -24.18 -9.56
CA GLN A 166 11.01 -23.73 -9.25
C GLN A 166 11.37 -24.11 -7.81
N LEU A 167 12.39 -24.96 -7.64
CA LEU A 167 12.83 -25.48 -6.34
C LEU A 167 13.97 -24.65 -5.75
N SER A 168 13.81 -24.21 -4.51
CA SER A 168 14.85 -23.56 -3.70
C SER A 168 15.32 -24.42 -2.52
N ARG A 169 16.41 -24.01 -1.86
CA ARG A 169 16.86 -24.66 -0.61
C ARG A 169 15.81 -24.61 0.50
N ASN A 170 15.10 -23.49 0.61
CA ASN A 170 14.04 -23.34 1.60
C ASN A 170 12.85 -24.27 1.32
N ASP A 171 12.58 -24.59 0.05
CA ASP A 171 11.57 -25.59 -0.31
C ASP A 171 12.02 -27.00 0.12
N VAL A 172 13.29 -27.35 -0.07
CA VAL A 172 13.87 -28.61 0.43
C VAL A 172 13.71 -28.72 1.95
N ASP A 173 14.08 -27.66 2.70
CA ASP A 173 13.93 -27.63 4.16
C ASP A 173 12.46 -27.69 4.60
N THR A 174 11.57 -27.07 3.82
CA THR A 174 10.12 -27.10 4.06
C THR A 174 9.56 -28.49 3.84
N PHE A 175 9.95 -29.19 2.77
CA PHE A 175 9.56 -30.57 2.52
C PHE A 175 10.00 -31.50 3.65
N ILE A 176 11.26 -31.38 4.09
CA ILE A 176 11.78 -32.14 5.24
C ILE A 176 10.94 -31.88 6.49
N ARG A 177 10.71 -30.60 6.82
CA ARG A 177 10.04 -30.21 8.07
C ARG A 177 8.54 -30.53 8.06
N LYS A 178 7.86 -30.29 6.94
CA LYS A 178 6.39 -30.41 6.83
C LYS A 178 5.90 -31.76 6.36
N LYS A 179 6.76 -32.59 5.76
CA LYS A 179 6.40 -33.95 5.30
C LYS A 179 7.25 -34.98 6.01
N LEU A 180 8.56 -35.03 5.74
CA LEU A 180 9.40 -36.14 6.19
C LEU A 180 9.44 -36.29 7.71
N LYS A 181 9.69 -35.21 8.46
CA LYS A 181 9.71 -35.24 9.94
C LYS A 181 8.37 -35.63 10.56
N ARG A 182 7.26 -35.37 9.86
CA ARG A 182 5.91 -35.71 10.32
C ARG A 182 5.56 -37.17 10.03
N LEU A 183 6.14 -37.76 8.99
CA LEU A 183 5.96 -39.17 8.64
C LEU A 183 6.98 -40.12 9.30
N GLN A 184 8.04 -39.55 9.88
CA GLN A 184 9.02 -40.30 10.66
C GLN A 184 8.35 -41.03 11.83
N GLY A 185 8.64 -42.32 11.96
CA GLY A 185 8.13 -43.18 13.02
C GLY A 185 6.79 -43.86 12.70
N VAL A 186 6.06 -43.40 11.67
CA VAL A 186 4.83 -44.05 11.19
C VAL A 186 5.15 -45.07 10.10
N HIS A 187 6.06 -44.72 9.20
CA HIS A 187 6.49 -45.57 8.09
C HIS A 187 7.99 -45.90 8.22
N PRO A 188 8.37 -47.18 8.23
CA PRO A 188 9.74 -47.59 8.53
C PRO A 188 10.75 -47.25 7.43
N HIS A 189 10.31 -47.19 6.17
CA HIS A 189 11.19 -46.99 5.01
C HIS A 189 10.60 -45.97 4.05
N LEU A 190 10.95 -44.69 4.25
CA LEU A 190 10.56 -43.59 3.38
C LEU A 190 11.64 -43.36 2.32
N PHE A 191 11.22 -43.19 1.07
CA PHE A 191 12.08 -42.74 -0.02
C PHE A 191 11.62 -41.35 -0.51
N PRO A 192 12.33 -40.28 -0.12
CA PRO A 192 11.91 -38.92 -0.42
C PRO A 192 12.31 -38.48 -1.83
N ILE A 193 11.36 -37.88 -2.55
CA ILE A 193 11.56 -37.38 -3.93
C ILE A 193 11.13 -35.92 -4.04
N LEU A 194 11.90 -35.11 -4.76
CA LEU A 194 11.49 -33.79 -5.23
C LEU A 194 11.47 -33.76 -6.75
N VAL A 195 10.44 -33.14 -7.30
CA VAL A 195 10.28 -32.94 -8.73
C VAL A 195 10.22 -31.44 -9.04
N THR A 196 10.95 -30.99 -10.06
CA THR A 196 10.98 -29.56 -10.43
C THR A 196 11.17 -29.31 -11.92
N HIS A 197 10.74 -28.15 -12.45
CA HIS A 197 11.22 -27.73 -13.78
C HIS A 197 12.64 -27.17 -13.67
N MET A 198 12.90 -26.35 -12.65
CA MET A 198 14.17 -25.64 -12.50
C MET A 198 14.56 -25.39 -11.05
N VAL A 199 15.84 -25.19 -10.80
CA VAL A 199 16.37 -24.86 -9.45
C VAL A 199 16.69 -23.37 -9.35
N SER A 200 16.48 -22.78 -8.17
CA SER A 200 16.78 -21.37 -7.92
C SER A 200 18.28 -21.04 -7.97
N ASP A 201 19.14 -22.01 -7.64
CA ASP A 201 20.58 -21.87 -7.70
C ASP A 201 21.26 -23.23 -7.96
N SER A 202 22.52 -23.19 -8.44
CA SER A 202 23.27 -24.38 -8.85
C SER A 202 23.56 -25.37 -7.72
N LYS A 203 23.46 -24.95 -6.46
CA LYS A 203 23.78 -25.76 -5.29
C LYS A 203 22.55 -26.47 -4.72
N VAL A 204 21.32 -26.13 -5.16
CA VAL A 204 20.08 -26.77 -4.67
C VAL A 204 20.10 -28.28 -4.89
N LYS A 205 20.55 -28.74 -6.07
CA LYS A 205 20.63 -30.18 -6.38
C LYS A 205 21.51 -30.92 -5.37
N LYS A 206 22.76 -30.46 -5.21
CA LYS A 206 23.70 -31.02 -4.22
C LYS A 206 23.17 -30.93 -2.78
N TYR A 207 22.42 -29.87 -2.47
CA TYR A 207 21.81 -29.69 -1.16
C TYR A 207 20.73 -30.74 -0.89
N ALA A 208 19.81 -30.97 -1.83
CA ALA A 208 18.77 -32.00 -1.72
C ALA A 208 19.38 -33.41 -1.63
N GLU A 209 20.31 -33.74 -2.52
CA GLU A 209 21.03 -35.02 -2.52
C GLU A 209 21.79 -35.25 -1.20
N GLY A 210 22.45 -34.20 -0.67
CA GLY A 210 23.11 -34.24 0.63
C GLY A 210 22.18 -34.42 1.83
N LYS A 211 20.86 -34.26 1.65
CA LYS A 211 19.82 -34.59 2.63
C LYS A 211 19.18 -35.96 2.38
N GLY A 212 19.69 -36.74 1.43
CA GLY A 212 19.16 -38.04 1.05
C GLY A 212 17.87 -37.96 0.24
N ILE A 213 17.61 -36.84 -0.45
CA ILE A 213 16.40 -36.61 -1.24
C ILE A 213 16.75 -36.73 -2.72
N ALA A 214 16.07 -37.62 -3.44
CA ALA A 214 16.21 -37.75 -4.88
C ALA A 214 15.56 -36.53 -5.57
N LEU A 215 16.26 -35.90 -6.52
CA LEU A 215 15.77 -34.74 -7.25
C LEU A 215 15.69 -35.04 -8.75
N TYR A 216 14.49 -34.99 -9.30
CA TYR A 216 14.25 -35.11 -10.74
C TYR A 216 13.77 -33.80 -11.34
N LYS A 217 14.27 -33.49 -12.54
CA LYS A 217 13.82 -32.36 -13.34
C LYS A 217 12.85 -32.81 -14.41
N SER A 218 11.90 -31.95 -14.77
CA SER A 218 10.96 -32.23 -15.86
C SER A 218 11.63 -32.50 -17.21
N SER A 219 12.86 -32.02 -17.42
CA SER A 219 13.65 -32.32 -18.62
C SER A 219 14.09 -33.79 -18.72
N GLN A 220 13.87 -34.60 -17.68
CA GLN A 220 14.16 -36.03 -17.63
C GLN A 220 12.92 -36.89 -17.90
N PHE A 221 11.73 -36.27 -18.02
CA PHE A 221 10.45 -36.95 -18.17
C PHE A 221 10.09 -37.18 -19.64
#